data_AF-A0AA35QTZ6-F1
#
_entry.id   AF-A0AA35QTZ6-F1
#
_cell.length_a   1.000
_cell.length_b   1.000
_cell.length_c   1.000
_cell.angle_alpha   90.00
_cell.angle_beta   90.00
_cell.angle_gamma   90.00
#
_symmetry.space_group_name_H-M   'P 1'
#
loop_
_entity.id
_entity.type
_entity.pdbx_description
1 polymer ?
#
loop_
_entity_poly.entity_id
_entity_poly.type
_entity_poly.pdbx_seq_one_letter_code
_entity_poly.pdbx_strand_id
1 'polypeptide(L)'
;MASSSLRYRYNPLHQDIICAETAINDLAATVDSLGASRAMITCGPTILSACDVVPRVQEALGSRYVGTYSGVAPHSPVDTVEAGAAMAQETQPDIFISVGGGSTHDTTKAMAVLLAEGGDIRDYAIIFEPPDKITVPPTPSPKLPILSVPTTMGCAELAVAGAA
;
A
#
# COMPACT_ATOMS: atom_id res chain seq x y z
N MET A 1 37.10 -32.27 -11.38
CA MET A 1 35.65 -32.02 -11.26
C MET A 1 35.43 -30.53 -11.38
N ALA A 2 34.81 -30.07 -12.47
CA ALA A 2 34.59 -28.64 -12.70
C ALA A 2 33.48 -28.15 -11.74
N SER A 3 33.81 -27.18 -10.89
CA SER A 3 32.84 -26.47 -10.07
C SER A 3 31.93 -25.65 -10.99
N SER A 4 30.68 -26.08 -11.15
CA SER A 4 29.66 -25.26 -11.82
C SER A 4 29.28 -24.11 -10.88
N SER A 5 29.47 -22.87 -11.32
CA SER A 5 29.03 -21.71 -10.56
C SER A 5 27.51 -21.67 -10.45
N LEU A 6 27.02 -21.48 -9.23
CA LEU A 6 25.61 -21.28 -8.97
C LEU A 6 25.17 -19.94 -9.60
N ARG A 7 24.30 -20.00 -10.62
CA ARG A 7 23.56 -18.83 -11.11
C ARG A 7 22.14 -18.90 -10.57
N TYR A 8 21.78 -17.95 -9.72
CA TYR A 8 20.41 -17.72 -9.30
C TYR A 8 20.00 -16.30 -9.66
N ARG A 9 18.69 -16.10 -9.89
CA ARG A 9 18.07 -14.80 -10.08
C ARG A 9 17.05 -14.65 -8.96
N TYR A 10 17.33 -13.75 -8.02
CA TYR A 10 16.43 -13.39 -6.94
C TYR A 10 15.77 -12.08 -7.32
N ASN A 11 14.46 -12.11 -7.57
CA ASN A 11 13.67 -10.92 -7.88
C ASN A 11 12.71 -10.73 -6.71
N PRO A 12 13.13 -10.04 -5.62
CA PRO A 12 12.37 -10.06 -4.38
C PRO A 12 10.99 -9.45 -4.56
N LEU A 13 10.91 -8.26 -5.19
CA LEU A 13 9.70 -7.50 -5.46
C LEU A 13 9.98 -6.52 -6.62
N HIS A 14 8.99 -6.26 -7.49
CA HIS A 14 9.03 -5.12 -8.40
C HIS A 14 8.82 -3.83 -7.57
N GLN A 15 9.89 -3.36 -6.92
CA GLN A 15 9.90 -2.09 -6.19
C GLN A 15 10.75 -1.08 -6.95
N ASP A 16 10.22 0.11 -7.11
CA ASP A 16 10.93 1.28 -7.60
C ASP A 16 10.93 2.34 -6.49
N ILE A 17 12.09 2.94 -6.21
CA ILE A 17 12.28 3.91 -5.14
C ILE A 17 12.74 5.21 -5.76
N ILE A 18 11.84 6.21 -5.74
CA ILE A 18 12.11 7.55 -6.23
C ILE A 18 12.39 8.44 -5.02
N CYS A 19 13.64 8.88 -4.88
CA CYS A 19 14.06 9.80 -3.82
C CYS A 19 14.57 11.10 -4.44
N ALA A 20 13.74 12.15 -4.37
CA ALA A 20 14.06 13.49 -4.83
C ALA A 20 13.23 14.52 -4.06
N GLU A 21 13.71 15.75 -3.94
CA GLU A 21 12.98 16.86 -3.31
C GLU A 21 11.61 17.11 -3.97
N THR A 22 11.52 16.85 -5.28
CA THR A 22 10.32 17.05 -6.10
C THR A 22 9.62 15.74 -6.47
N ALA A 23 9.91 14.61 -5.81
CA ALA A 23 9.40 13.29 -6.20
C ALA A 23 7.85 13.23 -6.32
N ILE A 24 7.13 14.00 -5.49
CA ILE A 24 5.65 14.09 -5.54
C ILE A 24 5.17 14.60 -6.90
N ASN A 25 5.94 15.47 -7.57
CA ASN A 25 5.54 16.07 -8.85
C ASN A 25 5.47 15.02 -9.98
N ASP A 26 6.19 13.91 -9.84
CA ASP A 26 6.25 12.82 -10.83
C ASP A 26 5.20 11.74 -10.60
N LEU A 27 4.28 11.94 -9.64
CA LEU A 27 3.24 10.96 -9.30
C LEU A 27 2.34 10.63 -10.49
N ALA A 28 1.89 11.64 -11.25
CA ALA A 28 1.06 11.39 -12.44
C ALA A 28 1.77 10.51 -13.46
N ALA A 29 3.05 10.78 -13.73
CA ALA A 29 3.85 10.00 -14.68
C ALA A 29 4.08 8.57 -14.18
N THR A 30 4.29 8.39 -12.87
CA THR A 30 4.41 7.05 -12.26
C THR A 30 3.10 6.27 -12.33
N VAL A 31 1.95 6.93 -12.07
CA VAL A 31 0.63 6.29 -12.22
C VAL A 31 0.38 5.89 -13.67
N ASP A 32 0.74 6.75 -14.64
CA ASP A 32 0.60 6.45 -16.06
C ASP A 32 1.49 5.29 -16.52
N SER A 33 2.73 5.22 -16.02
CA SER A 33 3.66 4.14 -16.39
C SER A 33 3.21 2.76 -15.88
N LEU A 34 2.40 2.74 -14.82
CA LEU A 34 1.72 1.56 -14.29
C LEU A 34 0.41 1.23 -15.03
N GLY A 35 0.00 2.05 -16.00
CA GLY A 35 -1.25 1.88 -16.75
C GLY A 35 -2.51 2.17 -15.94
N ALA A 36 -2.37 2.89 -14.82
CA ALA A 36 -3.47 3.26 -13.92
C ALA A 36 -3.96 4.69 -14.20
N SER A 37 -5.19 4.99 -13.79
CA SER A 37 -5.88 6.24 -14.12
C SER A 37 -6.81 6.76 -13.02
N ARG A 38 -7.06 5.95 -11.99
CA ARG A 38 -8.00 6.19 -10.89
C ARG A 38 -7.31 5.92 -9.56
N ALA A 39 -6.61 6.93 -9.08
CA ALA A 39 -5.83 6.91 -7.86
C ALA A 39 -6.68 7.30 -6.64
N MET A 40 -6.78 6.39 -5.69
CA MET A 40 -7.37 6.66 -4.36
C MET A 40 -6.26 6.84 -3.33
N ILE A 41 -6.33 7.92 -2.56
CA ILE A 41 -5.39 8.22 -1.49
C ILE A 41 -5.84 7.55 -0.20
N THR A 42 -4.90 6.99 0.55
CA THR A 42 -5.10 6.53 1.92
C THR A 42 -4.16 7.27 2.87
N CYS A 43 -4.69 7.82 3.95
CA CYS A 43 -3.90 8.57 4.93
C CYS A 43 -4.56 8.57 6.32
N GLY A 44 -3.81 9.03 7.32
CA GLY A 44 -4.37 9.28 8.65
C GLY A 44 -5.02 10.67 8.76
N PRO A 45 -5.89 10.89 9.77
CA PRO A 45 -6.57 12.18 9.93
C PRO A 45 -5.57 13.29 10.26
N THR A 46 -4.54 13.01 11.07
CA THR A 46 -3.53 14.00 11.47
C THR A 46 -2.73 14.51 10.29
N ILE A 47 -2.27 13.64 9.38
CA ILE A 47 -1.48 14.07 8.23
C ILE A 47 -2.31 14.86 7.23
N LEU A 48 -3.60 14.52 7.09
CA LEU A 48 -4.53 15.30 6.28
C LEU A 48 -4.76 16.71 6.86
N SER A 49 -4.91 16.83 8.18
CA SER A 49 -5.24 18.11 8.82
C SER A 49 -4.04 19.01 9.12
N ALA A 50 -2.87 18.43 9.39
CA ALA A 50 -1.71 19.14 9.94
C ALA A 50 -0.54 19.30 8.95
N CYS A 51 -0.62 18.68 7.77
CA CYS A 51 0.45 18.70 6.78
C CYS A 51 -0.09 19.04 5.39
N ASP A 52 0.76 19.61 4.54
CA ASP A 52 0.43 19.96 3.15
C ASP A 52 0.66 18.80 2.16
N VAL A 53 1.24 17.69 2.62
CA VAL A 53 1.62 16.56 1.77
C VAL A 53 0.43 15.91 1.07
N VAL A 54 -0.71 15.72 1.75
CA VAL A 54 -1.90 15.11 1.12
C VAL A 54 -2.47 16.04 0.04
N PRO A 55 -2.69 17.35 0.29
CA PRO A 55 -3.04 18.30 -0.76
C PRO A 55 -2.08 18.30 -1.96
N ARG A 56 -0.76 18.26 -1.72
CA ARG A 56 0.25 18.20 -2.79
C ARG A 56 0.15 16.93 -3.62
N VAL A 57 -0.11 15.79 -2.98
CA VAL A 57 -0.35 14.52 -3.67
C VAL A 57 -1.64 14.59 -4.50
N GLN A 58 -2.73 15.15 -3.96
CA GLN A 58 -3.97 15.36 -4.70
C GLN A 58 -3.76 16.21 -5.95
N GLU A 59 -3.05 17.33 -5.81
CA GLU A 59 -2.70 18.22 -6.91
C GLU A 59 -1.85 17.52 -7.98
N ALA A 60 -0.81 16.80 -7.55
CA ALA A 60 0.08 16.07 -8.46
C ALA A 60 -0.63 14.94 -9.24
N LEU A 61 -1.64 14.29 -8.65
CA LEU A 61 -2.45 13.28 -9.33
C LEU A 61 -3.41 13.89 -10.36
N GLY A 62 -3.86 15.13 -10.14
CA GLY A 62 -4.76 15.85 -11.03
C GLY A 62 -6.05 15.09 -11.31
N SER A 63 -6.39 14.89 -12.59
CA SER A 63 -7.62 14.19 -13.00
C SER A 63 -7.67 12.70 -12.62
N ARG A 64 -6.56 12.11 -12.17
CA ARG A 64 -6.51 10.71 -11.72
C ARG A 64 -7.04 10.55 -10.30
N TYR A 65 -7.10 11.61 -9.51
CA TYR A 65 -7.57 11.55 -8.13
C TYR A 65 -9.08 11.25 -8.09
N VAL A 66 -9.45 10.15 -7.42
CA VAL A 66 -10.86 9.71 -7.32
C VAL A 66 -11.42 9.76 -5.89
N GLY A 67 -10.58 9.93 -4.88
CA GLY A 67 -11.01 10.03 -3.49
C GLY A 67 -9.88 9.86 -2.47
N THR A 68 -10.15 10.25 -1.22
CA THR A 68 -9.24 10.07 -0.08
C THR A 68 -9.97 9.35 1.04
N TYR A 69 -9.42 8.22 1.49
CA TYR A 69 -9.75 7.63 2.78
C TYR A 69 -8.76 8.12 3.83
N SER A 70 -9.24 8.95 4.76
CA SER A 70 -8.43 9.56 5.83
C SER A 70 -8.64 8.93 7.21
N GLY A 71 -9.31 7.77 7.26
CA GLY A 71 -9.69 7.10 8.51
C GLY A 71 -8.59 6.23 9.11
N VAL A 72 -7.37 6.20 8.55
CA VAL A 72 -6.28 5.36 9.05
C VAL A 72 -5.98 5.69 10.51
N ALA A 73 -6.10 4.67 11.37
CA ALA A 73 -5.80 4.75 12.78
C ALA A 73 -4.48 4.03 13.11
N PRO A 74 -3.82 4.38 14.24
CA PRO A 74 -2.64 3.65 14.71
C PRO A 74 -2.90 2.15 14.83
N HIS A 75 -1.93 1.34 14.42
CA HIS A 75 -1.99 -0.13 14.44
C HIS A 75 -3.05 -0.78 13.53
N SER A 76 -3.61 -0.01 12.58
CA SER A 76 -4.46 -0.54 11.50
C SER A 76 -5.62 -1.45 11.99
N PRO A 77 -6.53 -0.97 12.86
CA PRO A 77 -7.65 -1.76 13.33
C PRO A 77 -8.48 -2.32 12.17
N VAL A 78 -9.09 -3.49 12.37
CA VAL A 78 -9.88 -4.17 11.32
C VAL A 78 -10.99 -3.26 10.76
N ASP A 79 -11.73 -2.58 11.63
CA ASP A 79 -12.82 -1.68 11.22
C ASP A 79 -12.33 -0.54 10.32
N THR A 80 -11.10 -0.06 10.52
CA THR A 80 -10.46 0.93 9.63
C THR A 80 -10.18 0.34 8.26
N VAL A 81 -9.67 -0.89 8.19
CA VAL A 81 -9.42 -1.59 6.92
C VAL A 81 -10.72 -1.82 6.17
N GLU A 82 -11.75 -2.32 6.85
CA GLU A 82 -13.06 -2.62 6.27
C GLU A 82 -13.72 -1.34 5.73
N ALA A 83 -13.72 -0.25 6.49
CA ALA A 83 -14.26 1.03 6.04
C ALA A 83 -13.51 1.60 4.82
N GLY A 84 -12.18 1.48 4.80
CA GLY A 84 -11.37 1.89 3.65
C GLY A 84 -11.65 1.04 2.41
N ALA A 85 -11.77 -0.29 2.57
CA ALA A 85 -12.07 -1.20 1.47
C ALA A 85 -13.50 -0.97 0.91
N ALA A 86 -14.48 -0.68 1.77
CA ALA A 86 -15.83 -0.32 1.34
C ALA A 86 -15.82 0.96 0.48
N MET A 87 -15.10 2.00 0.91
CA MET A 87 -14.93 3.20 0.09
C MET A 87 -14.23 2.89 -1.24
N ALA A 88 -13.24 1.99 -1.25
CA ALA A 88 -12.57 1.57 -2.48
C ALA A 88 -13.53 0.81 -3.43
N GLN A 89 -14.46 0.00 -2.92
CA GLN A 89 -15.49 -0.64 -3.73
C GLN A 89 -16.41 0.40 -4.41
N GLU A 90 -16.77 1.47 -3.70
CA GLU A 90 -17.62 2.55 -4.23
C GLU A 90 -16.88 3.43 -5.24
N THR A 91 -15.63 3.79 -4.95
CA THR A 91 -14.82 4.70 -5.78
C THR A 91 -14.13 4.00 -6.94
N GLN A 92 -14.02 2.67 -6.90
CA GLN A 92 -13.41 1.83 -7.94
C GLN A 92 -12.05 2.37 -8.42
N PRO A 93 -11.04 2.49 -7.52
CA PRO A 93 -9.70 2.85 -7.93
C PRO A 93 -9.03 1.70 -8.70
N ASP A 94 -8.05 2.04 -9.52
CA ASP A 94 -7.14 1.08 -10.16
C ASP A 94 -5.72 1.14 -9.57
N ILE A 95 -5.47 2.08 -8.64
CA ILE A 95 -4.23 2.19 -7.86
C ILE A 95 -4.49 2.88 -6.51
N PHE A 96 -3.77 2.45 -5.48
CA PHE A 96 -3.74 3.14 -4.19
C PHE A 96 -2.50 4.02 -4.04
N ILE A 97 -2.67 5.19 -3.42
CA ILE A 97 -1.59 6.09 -3.03
C ILE A 97 -1.58 6.22 -1.51
N SER A 98 -0.67 5.54 -0.84
CA SER A 98 -0.57 5.56 0.62
C SER A 98 0.33 6.71 1.09
N VAL A 99 -0.19 7.62 1.90
CA VAL A 99 0.52 8.82 2.37
C VAL A 99 0.56 8.85 3.89
N GLY A 100 1.74 8.62 4.47
CA GLY A 100 1.90 8.64 5.93
C GLY A 100 3.00 7.72 6.43
N GLY A 101 2.79 7.15 7.62
CA GLY A 101 3.73 6.21 8.22
C GLY A 101 3.28 4.75 8.10
N GLY A 102 3.88 3.88 8.91
CA GLY A 102 3.68 2.43 8.81
C GLY A 102 2.21 1.97 8.88
N SER A 103 1.42 2.53 9.79
CA SER A 103 -0.01 2.20 9.88
C SER A 103 -0.78 2.54 8.61
N THR A 104 -0.43 3.62 7.91
CA THR A 104 -1.03 3.95 6.61
C THR A 104 -0.69 2.91 5.57
N HIS A 105 0.59 2.57 5.43
CA HIS A 105 1.04 1.60 4.42
C HIS A 105 0.42 0.22 4.68
N ASP A 106 0.38 -0.22 5.93
CA ASP A 106 -0.16 -1.53 6.29
C ASP A 106 -1.68 -1.59 6.17
N THR A 107 -2.39 -0.53 6.59
CA THR A 107 -3.84 -0.41 6.34
C THR A 107 -4.13 -0.47 4.84
N THR A 108 -3.34 0.21 4.01
CA THR A 108 -3.55 0.23 2.55
C THR A 108 -3.33 -1.14 1.91
N LYS A 109 -2.31 -1.88 2.35
CA LYS A 109 -2.10 -3.27 1.88
C LYS A 109 -3.26 -4.17 2.30
N ALA A 110 -3.72 -4.05 3.54
CA ALA A 110 -4.85 -4.82 4.04
C ALA A 110 -6.13 -4.50 3.26
N MET A 111 -6.37 -3.21 2.95
CA MET A 111 -7.46 -2.79 2.06
C MET A 111 -7.34 -3.41 0.67
N ALA A 112 -6.13 -3.43 0.08
CA ALA A 112 -5.91 -4.02 -1.24
C ALA A 112 -6.13 -5.54 -1.25
N VAL A 113 -5.77 -6.24 -0.17
CA VAL A 113 -6.08 -7.67 0.02
C VAL A 113 -7.58 -7.86 0.13
N LEU A 114 -8.25 -7.13 1.03
CA LEU A 114 -9.68 -7.27 1.27
C LEU A 114 -10.51 -6.93 0.02
N LEU A 115 -10.12 -5.90 -0.73
CA LEU A 115 -10.77 -5.51 -1.98
C LEU A 115 -10.69 -6.61 -3.04
N ALA A 116 -9.56 -7.30 -3.13
CA ALA A 116 -9.32 -8.32 -4.15
C ALA A 116 -9.89 -9.70 -3.76
N GLU A 117 -9.80 -10.08 -2.49
CA GLU A 117 -10.21 -11.42 -2.03
C GLU A 117 -11.63 -11.46 -1.45
N GLY A 118 -12.16 -10.33 -0.97
CA GLY A 118 -13.41 -10.28 -0.23
C GLY A 118 -13.30 -10.92 1.16
N GLY A 119 -14.43 -11.31 1.76
CA GLY A 119 -14.43 -12.03 3.05
C GLY A 119 -14.10 -11.16 4.26
N ASP A 120 -13.53 -11.79 5.30
CA ASP A 120 -13.02 -11.12 6.51
C ASP A 120 -11.49 -10.96 6.40
N ILE A 121 -10.97 -9.76 6.67
CA ILE A 121 -9.53 -9.50 6.62
C ILE A 121 -8.73 -10.41 7.56
N ARG A 122 -9.35 -10.87 8.66
CA ARG A 122 -8.73 -11.77 9.64
C ARG A 122 -8.37 -13.12 9.02
N ASP A 123 -9.07 -13.56 7.98
CA ASP A 123 -8.77 -14.81 7.26
C ASP A 123 -7.43 -14.73 6.49
N TYR A 124 -6.93 -13.52 6.24
CA TYR A 124 -5.67 -13.27 5.54
C TYR A 124 -4.53 -12.84 6.48
N ALA A 125 -4.74 -12.89 7.80
CA ALA A 125 -3.72 -12.55 8.78
C ALA A 125 -2.58 -13.57 8.76
N ILE A 126 -1.33 -13.08 8.79
CA ILE A 126 -0.16 -13.93 9.01
C ILE A 126 -0.12 -14.28 10.50
N ILE A 127 -0.15 -15.58 10.81
CA ILE A 127 -0.19 -16.07 12.18
C ILE A 127 1.18 -16.64 12.53
N PHE A 128 1.80 -16.09 13.58
CA PHE A 128 2.96 -16.68 14.22
C PHE A 128 2.54 -17.48 15.45
N GLU A 129 2.83 -18.77 15.44
CA GLU A 129 2.67 -19.70 16.55
C GLU A 129 4.05 -20.03 17.11
N PRO A 130 4.35 -19.67 18.38
CA PRO A 130 5.61 -20.03 19.01
C PRO A 130 5.85 -21.55 19.01
N PRO A 131 7.10 -22.02 18.91
CA PRO A 131 8.33 -21.22 18.88
C PRO A 131 8.74 -20.71 17.49
N ASP A 132 8.25 -21.31 16.40
CA ASP A 132 8.83 -21.11 15.06
C ASP A 132 7.86 -21.34 13.89
N LYS A 133 6.56 -21.48 14.13
CA LYS A 133 5.59 -21.75 13.06
C LYS A 133 4.96 -20.46 12.55
N ILE A 134 5.11 -20.19 11.26
CA ILE A 134 4.45 -19.09 10.56
C ILE A 134 3.45 -19.67 9.57
N THR A 135 2.20 -19.24 9.67
CA THR A 135 1.14 -19.57 8.72
C THR A 135 0.83 -18.32 7.88
N VAL A 136 1.00 -18.43 6.56
CA VAL A 136 0.66 -17.37 5.60
C VAL A 136 -0.54 -17.84 4.78
N PRO A 137 -1.72 -17.23 4.95
CA PRO A 137 -2.89 -17.58 4.15
C PRO A 137 -2.67 -17.29 2.66
N PRO A 138 -3.21 -18.11 1.75
CA PRO A 138 -3.13 -17.85 0.32
C PRO A 138 -3.99 -16.64 -0.06
N THR A 139 -3.44 -15.74 -0.88
CA THR A 139 -4.17 -14.60 -1.46
C THR A 139 -4.00 -14.63 -2.99
N PRO A 140 -4.75 -15.49 -3.72
CA PRO A 140 -4.50 -15.79 -5.12
C PRO A 140 -4.98 -14.69 -6.10
N SER A 141 -5.88 -13.81 -5.68
CA SER A 141 -6.45 -12.79 -6.56
C SER A 141 -5.43 -11.68 -6.84
N PRO A 142 -5.38 -11.08 -8.04
CA PRO A 142 -4.48 -9.97 -8.30
C PRO A 142 -4.84 -8.76 -7.42
N LYS A 143 -3.83 -8.13 -6.80
CA LYS A 143 -4.02 -6.94 -5.95
C LYS A 143 -3.78 -5.68 -6.76
N LEU A 144 -4.49 -4.61 -6.43
CA LEU A 144 -4.20 -3.30 -7.01
C LEU A 144 -2.77 -2.86 -6.64
N PRO A 145 -2.04 -2.18 -7.54
CA PRO A 145 -0.77 -1.58 -7.22
C PRO A 145 -0.92 -0.55 -6.10
N ILE A 146 0.15 -0.39 -5.31
CA ILE A 146 0.25 0.61 -4.25
C ILE A 146 1.49 1.45 -4.50
N LEU A 147 1.32 2.76 -4.58
CA LEU A 147 2.40 3.73 -4.53
C LEU A 147 2.46 4.30 -3.12
N SER A 148 3.62 4.21 -2.48
CA SER A 148 3.83 4.72 -1.12
C SER A 148 4.57 6.06 -1.13
N VAL A 149 3.99 7.05 -0.45
CA VAL A 149 4.58 8.35 -0.13
C VAL A 149 4.84 8.36 1.38
N PRO A 150 5.98 7.82 1.83
CA PRO A 150 6.28 7.69 3.25
C PRO A 150 6.62 9.05 3.87
N THR A 151 6.10 9.30 5.06
CA THR A 151 6.44 10.48 5.89
C THR A 151 7.18 10.10 7.16
N THR A 152 7.45 8.80 7.34
CA THR A 152 8.27 8.24 8.41
C THR A 152 9.15 7.15 7.82
N MET A 153 10.37 6.97 8.33
CA MET A 153 11.28 5.91 7.88
C MET A 153 11.06 4.63 8.71
N GLY A 154 9.95 3.92 8.44
CA GLY A 154 9.50 2.75 9.21
C GLY A 154 9.64 1.41 8.48
N CYS A 155 10.09 1.41 7.22
CA CYS A 155 10.25 0.25 6.33
C CYS A 155 8.95 -0.49 5.95
N ALA A 156 7.80 -0.13 6.53
CA ALA A 156 6.52 -0.73 6.20
C ALA A 156 6.20 -0.58 4.70
N GLU A 157 6.54 0.54 4.08
CA GLU A 157 6.44 0.81 2.65
C GLU A 157 7.23 -0.17 1.75
N LEU A 158 8.22 -0.88 2.31
CA LEU A 158 9.06 -1.85 1.59
C LEU A 158 8.64 -3.30 1.83
N ALA A 159 7.76 -3.57 2.79
CA ALA A 159 7.36 -4.92 3.17
C ALA A 159 6.18 -5.45 2.34
N VAL A 160 6.22 -6.73 1.95
CA VAL A 160 5.16 -7.42 1.19
C VAL A 160 3.88 -7.60 1.99
N ALA A 161 4.01 -7.71 3.31
CA ALA A 161 2.91 -7.82 4.27
C ALA A 161 3.05 -6.73 5.33
N GLY A 162 1.95 -6.43 6.03
CA GLY A 162 1.99 -5.54 7.19
C GLY A 162 2.62 -6.22 8.39
N ALA A 163 3.25 -5.44 9.27
CA ALA A 163 3.71 -5.93 10.56
C ALA A 163 2.50 -5.93 11.51
N ALA A 164 1.97 -7.11 11.81
CA ALA A 164 1.04 -7.31 12.92
C ALA A 164 1.82 -7.52 14.22
#